data_AF-A0A9P7ZB92-F1
#
_entry.id   AF-A0A9P7ZB92-F1
#
_cell.length_a   1.000
_cell.length_b   1.000
_cell.length_c   1.000
_cell.angle_alpha   90.00
_cell.angle_beta   90.00
_cell.angle_gamma   90.00
#
_symmetry.space_group_name_H-M   'P 1'
#
loop_
_entity.id
_entity.type
_entity.pdbx_description
1 polymer ?
#
loop_
_entity_poly.entity_id
_entity_poly.type
_entity_poly.pdbx_seq_one_letter_code
_entity_poly.pdbx_strand_id
1 'polypeptide(L)'
;MSNPNQYFLLADHIKLSLLERQRAISLNLDVGTQDGHISRSLESLREGIESVTQERVRLQEAGETSASLTLSEIEHSLQAQYNDLASQFVGNPTSTTVSTIIHPNDPSLQNDFDHASHAPNVANPTIKKALRSGSGNINGGSKSVRFSDSPQVQTEDEARNTLFPYRDDPAAGPPDQSHLSKQQIHLYHSQVLADQDEALDRLGQSISRQRELSIQIGDELDEHVQMLDDVDRTVDRHQSRLDKARKNLGTVARKAKDNMQMTVILILIIILVLLIIILK
;
A
#
# COMPACT_ATOMS: atom_id res chain seq x y z
N MET A 1 -3.77 -15.32 -15.18
CA MET A 1 -4.73 -14.42 -15.85
C MET A 1 -4.92 -13.22 -14.95
N SER A 2 -4.27 -12.12 -15.29
CA SER A 2 -4.41 -10.84 -14.58
C SER A 2 -5.82 -10.33 -14.82
N ASN A 3 -6.57 -10.01 -13.77
CA ASN A 3 -7.96 -9.62 -13.92
C ASN A 3 -8.00 -8.16 -14.42
N PRO A 4 -8.63 -7.86 -15.57
CA PRO A 4 -8.64 -6.50 -16.14
C PRO A 4 -9.22 -5.45 -15.18
N ASN A 5 -10.11 -5.86 -14.27
CA ASN A 5 -10.69 -4.97 -13.26
C ASN A 5 -9.65 -4.42 -12.28
N GLN A 6 -8.55 -5.13 -12.04
CA GLN A 6 -7.49 -4.67 -11.14
C GLN A 6 -6.80 -3.40 -11.67
N TYR A 7 -6.71 -3.26 -13.00
CA TYR A 7 -6.09 -2.08 -13.61
C TYR A 7 -6.99 -0.84 -13.52
N PHE A 8 -8.32 -1.01 -13.47
CA PHE A 8 -9.24 0.11 -13.21
C PHE A 8 -9.15 0.61 -11.77
N LEU A 9 -8.97 -0.29 -10.80
CA LEU A 9 -8.70 0.08 -9.41
C LEU A 9 -7.35 0.80 -9.26
N LEU A 10 -6.32 0.33 -9.97
CA LEU A 10 -5.04 1.02 -10.04
C LEU A 10 -5.18 2.42 -10.65
N ALA A 11 -5.96 2.56 -11.72
CA ALA A 11 -6.27 3.86 -12.31
C ALA A 11 -6.96 4.80 -11.32
N ASP A 12 -7.90 4.30 -10.51
CA ASP A 12 -8.56 5.10 -9.47
C ASP A 12 -7.61 5.52 -8.35
N HIS A 13 -6.70 4.64 -7.94
CA HIS A 13 -5.65 5.00 -6.98
C HIS A 13 -4.73 6.11 -7.53
N ILE A 14 -4.37 6.05 -8.81
CA ILE A 14 -3.57 7.10 -9.47
C ILE A 14 -4.34 8.43 -9.50
N LYS A 15 -5.64 8.41 -9.81
CA LYS A 15 -6.48 9.61 -9.78
C LYS A 15 -6.50 10.25 -8.39
N LEU A 16 -6.69 9.45 -7.34
CA LEU A 16 -6.70 9.94 -5.96
C LEU A 16 -5.35 10.54 -5.57
N SER A 17 -4.25 9.88 -5.95
CA SER A 17 -2.90 10.40 -5.70
C SER A 17 -2.62 11.71 -6.46
N LEU A 18 -3.14 11.87 -7.68
CA LEU A 18 -3.05 13.13 -8.42
C LEU A 18 -3.86 14.26 -7.78
N LEU A 19 -5.05 13.97 -7.23
CA LEU A 19 -5.83 14.95 -6.46
C LEU A 19 -5.09 15.38 -5.19
N GLU A 20 -4.51 14.42 -4.46
CA GLU A 20 -3.74 14.71 -3.26
C GLU A 20 -2.48 15.53 -3.55
N ARG A 21 -1.82 15.24 -4.68
CA ARG A 21 -0.72 16.06 -5.21
C ARG A 21 -1.17 17.49 -5.50
N GLN A 22 -2.30 17.68 -6.20
CA GLN A 22 -2.84 19.03 -6.46
C GLN A 22 -3.13 19.78 -5.16
N ARG A 23 -3.62 19.07 -4.14
CA ARG A 23 -3.84 19.63 -2.80
C ARG A 23 -2.52 20.00 -2.11
N ALA A 24 -1.50 19.15 -2.16
CA ALA A 24 -0.19 19.41 -1.59
C ALA A 24 0.46 20.65 -2.23
N ILE A 25 0.36 20.78 -3.56
CA ILE A 25 0.78 21.96 -4.31
C ILE A 25 0.01 23.21 -3.84
N SER A 26 -1.30 23.12 -3.65
CA SER A 26 -2.13 24.25 -3.17
C SER A 26 -1.71 24.74 -1.78
N LEU A 27 -1.18 23.84 -0.95
CA LEU A 27 -0.72 24.10 0.40
C LEU A 27 0.78 24.41 0.49
N ASN A 28 1.49 24.41 -0.64
CA ASN A 28 2.93 24.62 -0.74
C ASN A 28 3.75 23.60 0.10
N LEU A 29 3.30 22.34 0.13
CA LEU A 29 4.01 21.21 0.72
C LEU A 29 4.97 20.59 -0.31
N ASP A 30 5.99 19.88 0.17
CA ASP A 30 6.90 19.11 -0.69
C ASP A 30 6.18 17.89 -1.30
N VAL A 31 6.36 17.70 -2.60
CA VAL A 31 5.63 16.73 -3.44
C VAL A 31 6.57 15.60 -3.92
N GLY A 32 7.88 15.70 -3.65
CA GLY A 32 8.88 14.81 -4.25
C GLY A 32 8.65 13.31 -4.02
N THR A 33 8.15 12.92 -2.85
CA THR A 33 7.82 11.52 -2.53
C THR A 33 6.58 11.05 -3.28
N GLN A 34 5.53 11.87 -3.34
CA GLN A 34 4.29 11.57 -4.06
C GLN A 34 4.55 11.41 -5.57
N ASP A 35 5.40 12.26 -6.16
CA ASP A 35 5.77 12.16 -7.57
C ASP A 35 6.49 10.84 -7.91
N GLY A 36 7.30 10.32 -6.97
CA GLY A 36 7.94 9.00 -7.09
C GLY A 36 6.93 7.85 -7.09
N HIS A 37 5.92 7.90 -6.23
CA HIS A 37 4.87 6.88 -6.19
C HIS A 37 3.96 6.93 -7.41
N ILE A 38 3.55 8.14 -7.84
CA ILE A 38 2.71 8.33 -9.02
C ILE A 38 3.42 7.81 -10.27
N SER A 39 4.69 8.15 -10.48
CA SER A 39 5.46 7.65 -11.62
C SER A 39 5.58 6.12 -11.65
N ARG A 40 5.85 5.46 -10.52
CA ARG A 40 5.88 3.99 -10.43
C ARG A 40 4.51 3.37 -10.70
N SER A 41 3.43 3.98 -10.19
CA SER A 41 2.06 3.49 -10.42
C SER A 41 1.60 3.67 -11.87
N LEU A 42 2.00 4.75 -12.55
CA LEU A 42 1.78 4.94 -13.98
C LEU A 42 2.52 3.88 -14.81
N GLU A 43 3.76 3.55 -14.45
CA GLU A 43 4.51 2.48 -15.13
C GLU A 43 3.86 1.11 -14.92
N SER A 44 3.37 0.83 -13.70
CA SER A 44 2.61 -0.40 -13.42
C SER A 44 1.29 -0.47 -14.21
N LEU A 45 0.58 0.65 -14.38
CA LEU A 45 -0.63 0.71 -15.22
C LEU A 45 -0.29 0.46 -16.69
N ARG A 46 0.83 1.03 -17.17
CA ARG A 46 1.34 0.82 -18.53
C ARG A 46 1.67 -0.65 -18.79
N GLU A 47 2.42 -1.28 -17.89
CA GLU A 47 2.74 -2.71 -17.97
C GLU A 47 1.47 -3.57 -17.92
N GLY A 48 0.48 -3.16 -17.12
CA GLY A 48 -0.84 -3.79 -17.08
C GLY A 48 -1.59 -3.73 -18.42
N ILE A 49 -1.59 -2.57 -19.08
CA ILE A 49 -2.16 -2.41 -20.43
C ILE A 49 -1.43 -3.32 -21.43
N GLU A 50 -0.11 -3.43 -21.35
CA GLU A 50 0.67 -4.32 -22.22
C GLU A 50 0.37 -5.81 -21.95
N SER A 51 0.13 -6.19 -20.70
CA SER A 51 -0.35 -7.54 -20.38
C SER A 51 -1.73 -7.81 -21.01
N VAL A 52 -2.63 -6.84 -21.00
CA VAL A 52 -3.98 -6.95 -21.60
C VAL A 52 -3.90 -7.06 -23.12
N THR A 53 -3.03 -6.28 -23.77
CA THR A 53 -2.83 -6.35 -25.22
C THR A 53 -2.30 -7.73 -25.64
N GLN A 54 -1.33 -8.28 -24.89
CA GLN A 54 -0.78 -9.61 -25.16
C GLN A 54 -1.82 -10.71 -25.00
N GLU A 55 -2.66 -10.64 -23.96
CA GLU A 55 -3.75 -11.60 -23.77
C GLU A 55 -4.80 -11.51 -24.89
N ARG A 56 -5.09 -10.29 -25.38
CA ARG A 56 -5.97 -10.09 -26.53
C ARG A 56 -5.42 -10.75 -27.80
N VAL A 57 -4.14 -10.55 -28.10
CA VAL A 57 -3.47 -11.17 -29.25
C VAL A 57 -3.51 -12.69 -29.14
N ARG A 58 -3.23 -13.24 -27.96
CA ARG A 58 -3.31 -14.68 -27.68
C ARG A 58 -4.72 -15.24 -27.94
N LEU A 59 -5.77 -14.57 -27.44
CA LEU A 59 -7.16 -14.99 -27.64
C LEU A 59 -7.60 -14.88 -29.11
N GLN A 60 -7.10 -13.85 -29.81
CA GLN A 60 -7.34 -13.68 -31.24
C GLN A 60 -6.69 -14.80 -32.07
N GLU A 61 -5.47 -15.22 -31.73
CA GLU A 61 -4.79 -16.36 -32.35
C GLU A 61 -5.47 -17.70 -32.03
N ALA A 62 -6.06 -17.84 -30.85
CA ALA A 62 -6.84 -19.01 -30.43
C ALA A 62 -8.23 -19.10 -31.10
N GLY A 63 -8.66 -18.06 -31.83
CA GLY A 63 -9.96 -18.01 -32.51
C GLY A 63 -11.14 -17.62 -31.62
N GLU A 64 -10.89 -17.17 -30.38
CA GLU A 64 -11.92 -16.71 -29.44
C GLU A 64 -12.28 -15.23 -29.69
N THR A 65 -13.04 -14.99 -30.76
CA THR A 65 -13.36 -13.64 -31.25
C THR A 65 -14.17 -12.80 -30.27
N SER A 66 -15.13 -13.39 -29.55
CA SER A 66 -15.98 -12.66 -28.59
C SER A 66 -15.19 -12.14 -27.39
N ALA A 67 -14.28 -12.96 -26.83
CA ALA A 67 -13.43 -12.56 -25.71
C ALA A 67 -12.36 -11.54 -26.13
N SER A 68 -11.82 -11.66 -27.36
CA SER A 68 -10.91 -10.67 -27.91
C SER A 68 -11.57 -9.29 -28.11
N LEU A 69 -12.86 -9.25 -28.46
CA LEU A 69 -13.57 -7.98 -28.66
C LEU A 69 -13.81 -7.25 -27.34
N THR A 70 -14.26 -7.95 -26.29
CA THR A 70 -14.45 -7.32 -24.97
C THR A 70 -13.14 -6.81 -24.39
N LEU A 71 -12.06 -7.58 -24.55
CA LEU A 71 -10.74 -7.18 -24.08
C LEU A 71 -10.19 -5.99 -24.87
N SER A 72 -10.50 -5.88 -26.16
CA SER A 72 -10.16 -4.71 -26.99
C SER A 72 -10.84 -3.42 -26.51
N GLU A 73 -12.10 -3.50 -26.07
CA GLU A 73 -12.83 -2.34 -25.57
C GLU A 73 -12.27 -1.87 -24.22
N ILE A 74 -11.95 -2.83 -23.33
CA ILE A 74 -11.28 -2.58 -22.06
C ILE A 74 -9.90 -1.93 -22.29
N GLU A 75 -9.10 -2.48 -23.21
CA GLU A 75 -7.78 -1.98 -23.58
C GLU A 75 -7.86 -0.50 -24.01
N HIS A 76 -8.80 -0.17 -24.91
CA HIS A 76 -8.96 1.18 -25.43
C HIS A 76 -9.39 2.17 -24.32
N SER A 77 -10.29 1.77 -23.43
CA SER A 77 -10.69 2.57 -22.27
C SER A 77 -9.51 2.85 -21.35
N LEU A 78 -8.73 1.82 -21.03
CA LEU A 78 -7.60 1.90 -20.12
C LEU A 78 -6.44 2.75 -20.71
N GLN A 79 -6.19 2.64 -22.01
CA GLN A 79 -5.24 3.49 -22.74
C GLN A 79 -5.67 4.96 -22.73
N ALA A 80 -6.95 5.25 -22.95
CA ALA A 80 -7.47 6.61 -22.89
C ALA A 80 -7.27 7.22 -21.48
N GLN A 81 -7.59 6.45 -20.44
CA GLN A 81 -7.38 6.89 -19.04
C GLN A 81 -5.90 7.08 -18.71
N TYR A 82 -5.02 6.17 -19.13
CA TYR A 82 -3.58 6.30 -18.91
C TYR A 82 -3.02 7.58 -19.53
N ASN A 83 -3.37 7.87 -20.80
CA ASN A 83 -2.91 9.07 -21.49
C ASN A 83 -3.38 10.35 -20.77
N ASP A 84 -4.60 10.32 -20.25
CA ASP A 84 -5.17 11.40 -19.48
C ASP A 84 -4.42 11.64 -18.15
N LEU A 85 -4.21 10.59 -17.37
CA LEU A 85 -3.47 10.64 -16.10
C LEU A 85 -2.01 11.05 -16.29
N ALA A 86 -1.36 10.52 -17.33
CA ALA A 86 0.02 10.89 -17.68
C ALA A 86 0.11 12.37 -18.08
N SER A 87 -0.85 12.90 -18.84
CA SER A 87 -0.87 14.31 -19.22
C SER A 87 -1.02 15.25 -18.02
N GLN A 88 -1.81 14.85 -17.02
CA GLN A 88 -2.00 15.61 -15.78
C GLN A 88 -0.77 15.56 -14.88
N PHE A 89 -0.09 14.41 -14.82
CA PHE A 89 1.14 14.27 -14.05
C PHE A 89 2.25 15.18 -14.60
N VAL A 90 2.43 15.18 -15.93
CA VAL A 90 3.43 16.00 -16.64
C VAL A 90 3.12 17.51 -16.60
N GLY A 91 1.88 17.89 -16.28
CA GLY A 91 1.50 19.29 -16.05
C GLY A 91 0.79 19.97 -17.21
N ASN A 92 0.12 19.20 -18.08
CA ASN A 92 -0.71 19.73 -19.17
C ASN A 92 -2.21 19.46 -18.92
N PRO A 93 -2.81 19.98 -17.82
CA PRO A 93 -4.21 19.72 -17.52
C PRO A 93 -5.12 20.39 -18.56
N THR A 94 -5.93 19.59 -19.24
CA THR A 94 -7.02 20.04 -20.11
C THR A 94 -8.36 19.87 -19.37
N SER A 95 -9.42 20.59 -19.74
CA SER A 95 -10.74 20.46 -19.08
C SER A 95 -11.26 19.01 -19.03
N THR A 96 -10.98 18.23 -20.08
CA THR A 96 -11.31 16.80 -20.17
C THR A 96 -10.51 15.97 -19.16
N THR A 97 -9.25 16.32 -18.94
CA THR A 97 -8.39 15.60 -18.00
C THR A 97 -8.83 15.80 -16.56
N VAL A 98 -9.22 17.03 -16.21
CA VAL A 98 -9.72 17.35 -14.87
C VAL A 98 -11.02 16.60 -14.57
N SER A 99 -11.90 16.37 -15.56
CA SER A 99 -13.09 15.54 -15.32
C SER A 99 -12.76 14.07 -15.04
N THR A 100 -11.69 13.52 -15.64
CA THR A 100 -11.28 12.12 -15.46
C THR A 100 -10.76 11.83 -14.06
N ILE A 101 -10.08 12.79 -13.41
CA ILE A 101 -9.57 12.60 -12.04
C ILE A 101 -10.63 12.80 -10.95
N ILE A 102 -11.75 13.46 -11.26
CA ILE A 102 -12.82 13.73 -10.29
C ILE A 102 -13.82 12.55 -10.21
N HIS A 103 -13.90 11.73 -11.26
CA HIS A 103 -14.85 10.62 -11.31
C HIS A 103 -14.11 9.27 -11.18
N PRO A 104 -14.39 8.48 -10.12
CA PRO A 104 -13.84 7.14 -9.99
C PRO A 104 -14.50 6.18 -11.00
N ASN A 105 -13.76 5.14 -11.39
CA ASN A 105 -14.30 4.01 -12.13
C ASN A 105 -15.15 3.12 -11.20
N ASP A 106 -14.78 3.02 -9.92
CA ASP A 106 -15.56 2.34 -8.88
C ASP A 106 -16.42 3.34 -8.06
N PRO A 107 -17.76 3.23 -8.07
CA PRO A 107 -18.65 4.14 -7.34
C PRO A 107 -18.47 4.09 -5.82
N SER A 108 -17.90 3.02 -5.26
CA SER A 108 -17.65 2.92 -3.81
C SER A 108 -16.59 3.91 -3.32
N LEU A 109 -15.71 4.36 -4.21
CA LEU A 109 -14.62 5.30 -3.90
C LEU A 109 -15.05 6.77 -3.99
N GLN A 110 -16.31 7.06 -4.35
CA GLN A 110 -16.77 8.43 -4.59
C GLN A 110 -16.52 9.36 -3.39
N ASN A 111 -16.77 8.89 -2.17
CA ASN A 111 -16.55 9.68 -0.96
C ASN A 111 -15.07 10.11 -0.82
N ASP A 112 -14.12 9.24 -1.16
CA ASP A 112 -12.69 9.54 -1.04
C ASP A 112 -12.26 10.59 -2.07
N PHE A 113 -12.82 10.52 -3.28
CA PHE A 113 -12.61 11.51 -4.33
C PHE A 113 -13.20 12.87 -3.97
N ASP A 114 -14.41 12.88 -3.38
CA ASP A 114 -15.05 14.11 -2.90
C ASP A 114 -14.18 14.78 -1.83
N HIS A 115 -13.68 14.01 -0.86
CA HIS A 115 -12.76 14.51 0.17
C HIS A 115 -11.43 15.03 -0.39
N ALA A 116 -10.84 14.34 -1.38
CA ALA A 116 -9.59 14.75 -2.00
C ALA A 116 -9.73 15.99 -2.89
N SER A 117 -10.90 16.18 -3.51
CA SER A 117 -11.21 17.34 -4.34
C SER A 117 -11.41 18.64 -3.56
N HIS A 118 -11.75 18.55 -2.26
CA HIS A 118 -11.98 19.70 -1.41
C HIS A 118 -10.67 20.21 -0.78
N ALA A 119 -10.22 21.39 -1.22
CA ALA A 119 -9.13 22.12 -0.57
C ALA A 119 -9.52 22.44 0.89
N PRO A 120 -8.62 22.22 1.87
CA PRO A 120 -8.93 22.55 3.25
C PRO A 120 -9.09 24.06 3.34
N ASN A 121 -10.21 24.51 3.88
CA ASN A 121 -10.51 25.93 4.04
C ASN A 121 -9.54 26.54 5.07
N VAL A 122 -8.41 27.08 4.61
CA VAL A 122 -7.34 27.69 5.44
C VAL A 122 -7.74 29.08 5.99
N ALA A 123 -9.04 29.32 6.18
CA ALA A 123 -9.56 30.56 6.76
C ALA A 123 -9.43 30.61 8.29
N ASN A 124 -8.97 29.53 8.96
CA ASN A 124 -8.80 29.54 10.41
C ASN A 124 -7.32 29.76 10.81
N PRO A 125 -6.95 30.94 11.37
CA PRO A 125 -5.55 31.32 11.63
C PRO A 125 -4.91 30.55 12.81
N THR A 126 -5.68 29.76 13.56
CA THR A 126 -5.20 29.01 14.74
C THR A 126 -4.34 27.80 14.38
N ILE A 127 -4.58 27.14 13.24
CA ILE A 127 -3.83 25.95 12.82
C ILE A 127 -2.42 26.29 12.33
N LYS A 128 -2.21 27.50 11.79
CA LYS A 128 -0.89 27.95 11.28
C LYS A 128 0.17 28.09 12.40
N LYS A 129 -0.24 28.28 13.66
CA LYS A 129 0.67 28.46 14.79
C LYS A 129 1.22 27.12 15.33
N ALA A 130 0.45 26.04 15.24
CA ALA A 130 0.90 24.70 15.61
C ALA A 130 1.99 24.18 14.64
N LEU A 131 1.85 24.45 13.33
CA LEU A 131 2.78 23.98 12.31
C LEU A 131 4.15 24.67 12.32
N ARG A 132 4.25 25.89 12.87
CA ARG A 132 5.51 26.66 12.94
C ARG A 132 6.31 26.48 14.23
N SER A 133 5.70 25.92 15.28
CA SER A 133 6.34 25.80 16.61
C SER A 133 7.10 24.49 16.84
N GLY A 134 7.17 23.59 15.85
CA GLY A 134 7.84 22.30 15.97
C GLY A 134 9.38 22.35 15.99
N SER A 135 10.01 23.51 15.79
CA SER A 135 11.46 23.69 15.97
C SER A 135 11.76 24.04 17.43
N GLY A 136 11.54 23.07 18.31
CA GLY A 136 11.70 23.23 19.75
C GLY A 136 12.10 21.90 20.38
N ASN A 137 13.35 21.51 20.16
CA ASN A 137 14.16 20.56 20.93
C ASN A 137 13.44 19.82 22.07
N ILE A 138 12.87 18.64 21.81
CA ILE A 138 12.41 17.72 22.85
C ILE A 138 13.35 16.51 22.87
N ASN A 139 14.34 16.61 23.76
CA ASN A 139 15.19 15.50 24.17
C ASN A 139 14.35 14.42 24.88
N GLY A 140 14.58 13.15 24.51
CA GLY A 140 14.60 12.03 25.43
C GLY A 140 13.28 11.31 25.70
N GLY A 141 13.04 10.23 24.95
CA GLY A 141 12.06 9.22 25.33
C GLY A 141 11.68 8.30 24.18
N SER A 142 12.57 7.40 23.78
CA SER A 142 12.25 6.25 22.92
C SER A 142 11.09 5.46 23.55
N LYS A 143 9.89 5.58 22.99
CA LYS A 143 8.73 4.78 23.42
C LYS A 143 8.88 3.38 22.82
N SER A 144 9.54 2.50 23.55
CA SER A 144 9.52 1.06 23.26
C SER A 144 8.09 0.53 23.46
N VAL A 145 7.48 0.00 22.41
CA VAL A 145 6.20 -0.74 22.48
C VAL A 145 6.45 -2.02 23.28
N ARG A 146 6.06 -2.03 24.56
CA ARG A 146 6.03 -3.25 25.38
C ARG A 146 4.70 -3.94 25.17
N PHE A 147 4.72 -5.10 24.52
CA PHE A 147 3.61 -6.03 24.54
C PHE A 147 3.48 -6.59 25.96
N SER A 148 2.50 -6.10 26.71
CA SER A 148 2.10 -6.69 27.98
C SER A 148 1.09 -7.80 27.72
N ASP A 149 1.50 -9.05 27.92
CA ASP A 149 0.66 -10.25 27.85
C ASP A 149 -0.16 -10.42 29.14
N SER A 150 -1.01 -9.43 29.45
CA SER A 150 -1.91 -9.47 30.60
C SER A 150 -3.32 -9.19 30.09
N PRO A 151 -4.25 -10.16 30.15
CA PRO A 151 -5.60 -9.96 29.70
C PRO A 151 -6.34 -9.14 30.75
N GLN A 152 -6.16 -7.82 30.72
CA GLN A 152 -7.11 -6.93 31.35
C GLN A 152 -8.34 -6.91 30.47
N VAL A 153 -9.40 -7.58 30.92
CA VAL A 153 -10.75 -7.48 30.36
C VAL A 153 -11.25 -6.06 30.67
N GLN A 154 -10.73 -5.08 29.93
CA GLN A 154 -11.44 -3.83 29.70
C GLN A 154 -12.41 -4.15 28.59
N THR A 155 -13.71 -4.02 28.87
CA THR A 155 -14.76 -4.14 27.85
C THR A 155 -14.34 -3.34 26.63
N GLU A 156 -14.36 -3.94 25.45
CA GLU A 156 -13.86 -3.36 24.19
C GLU A 156 -14.41 -1.94 23.94
N ASP A 157 -15.58 -1.63 24.49
CA ASP A 157 -16.24 -0.33 24.47
C ASP A 157 -15.46 0.77 25.21
N GLU A 158 -14.78 0.48 26.33
CA GLU A 158 -14.02 1.48 27.10
C GLU A 158 -12.69 1.82 26.42
N ALA A 159 -11.96 0.79 25.95
CA ALA A 159 -10.74 0.99 25.18
C ALA A 159 -11.02 1.76 23.88
N ARG A 160 -12.13 1.45 23.20
CA ARG A 160 -12.60 2.19 22.04
C ARG A 160 -13.00 3.63 22.38
N ASN A 161 -13.66 3.88 23.51
CA ASN A 161 -13.98 5.25 23.95
C ASN A 161 -12.73 6.09 24.23
N THR A 162 -11.65 5.49 24.74
CA THR A 162 -10.39 6.23 24.95
C THR A 162 -9.65 6.55 23.66
N LEU A 163 -9.80 5.69 22.64
CA LEU A 163 -9.16 5.85 21.33
C LEU A 163 -9.96 6.75 20.38
N PHE A 164 -11.30 6.68 20.46
CA PHE A 164 -12.25 7.45 19.67
C PHE A 164 -13.36 8.03 20.57
N PRO A 165 -13.09 9.13 21.29
CA PRO A 165 -14.09 9.76 22.18
C PRO A 165 -15.28 10.39 21.45
N TYR A 166 -15.24 10.49 20.12
CA TYR A 166 -16.28 11.13 19.32
C TYR A 166 -17.21 10.06 18.74
N ARG A 167 -18.51 10.17 19.04
CA ARG A 167 -19.56 9.30 18.52
C ARG A 167 -20.58 10.19 17.81
N ASP A 168 -20.72 10.04 16.50
CA ASP A 168 -21.85 10.60 15.75
C ASP A 168 -23.11 9.80 16.12
N ASP A 169 -23.72 10.09 17.27
CA ASP A 169 -25.06 9.62 17.60
C ASP A 169 -26.07 10.78 17.40
N PRO A 170 -26.75 10.86 16.25
CA PRO A 170 -27.75 11.88 15.97
C PRO A 170 -29.11 11.59 16.65
N ALA A 171 -29.19 10.69 17.63
CA ALA A 171 -30.46 10.33 18.28
C ALA A 171 -31.03 11.42 19.22
N ALA A 172 -30.23 12.41 19.63
CA ALA A 172 -30.70 13.55 20.41
C ALA A 172 -30.85 14.77 19.49
N GLY A 173 -32.06 14.98 18.96
CA GLY A 173 -32.40 16.26 18.33
C GLY A 173 -32.13 17.44 19.28
N PRO A 174 -31.98 18.68 18.76
CA PRO A 174 -31.71 19.85 19.59
C PRO A 174 -32.68 19.90 20.78
N PRO A 175 -32.22 20.08 22.02
CA PRO A 175 -33.10 20.09 23.19
C PRO A 175 -34.19 21.14 22.97
N ASP A 176 -35.43 20.82 23.33
CA ASP A 176 -36.58 21.71 23.13
C ASP A 176 -36.37 23.04 23.87
N GLN A 177 -36.08 24.10 23.10
CA GLN A 177 -35.72 25.43 23.63
C GLN A 177 -36.95 26.32 23.81
N SER A 178 -38.16 25.82 23.52
CA SER A 178 -39.40 26.61 23.50
C SER A 178 -39.77 27.22 24.86
N HIS A 179 -39.31 26.61 25.96
CA HIS A 179 -39.59 27.01 27.34
C HIS A 179 -38.45 27.76 28.05
N LEU A 180 -37.31 28.01 27.38
CA LEU A 180 -36.14 28.63 27.99
C LEU A 180 -36.09 30.15 27.75
N SER A 181 -35.68 30.91 28.75
CA SER A 181 -35.42 32.35 28.57
C SER A 181 -34.23 32.56 27.63
N LYS A 182 -34.23 33.66 26.84
CA LYS A 182 -33.12 34.00 25.92
C LYS A 182 -31.74 33.98 26.59
N GLN A 183 -31.69 34.38 27.87
CA GLN A 183 -30.46 34.42 28.65
C GLN A 183 -29.99 33.02 29.07
N GLN A 184 -30.91 32.11 29.37
CA GLN A 184 -30.59 30.69 29.61
C GLN A 184 -30.14 29.99 28.32
N ILE A 185 -30.75 30.29 27.18
CA ILE A 185 -30.33 29.76 25.87
C ILE A 185 -28.90 30.22 25.55
N HIS A 186 -28.57 31.49 25.80
CA HIS A 186 -27.23 32.02 25.59
C HIS A 186 -26.19 31.33 26.49
N LEU A 187 -26.50 31.14 27.78
CA LEU A 187 -25.60 30.43 28.71
C LEU A 187 -25.39 28.97 28.30
N TYR A 188 -26.47 28.28 27.92
CA TYR A 188 -26.40 26.92 27.42
C TYR A 188 -25.52 26.83 26.17
N HIS A 189 -25.74 27.70 25.17
CA HIS A 189 -24.95 27.70 23.94
C HIS A 189 -23.48 28.03 24.20
N SER A 190 -23.18 28.95 25.12
CA SER A 190 -21.81 29.26 25.52
C SER A 190 -21.10 28.06 26.16
N GLN A 191 -21.81 27.25 26.92
CA GLN A 191 -21.27 26.03 27.52
C GLN A 191 -21.04 24.95 26.45
N VAL A 192 -22.00 24.75 25.56
CA VAL A 192 -21.89 23.79 24.44
C VAL A 192 -20.76 24.17 23.48
N LEU A 193 -20.50 25.46 23.24
CA LEU A 193 -19.34 25.90 22.45
C LEU A 193 -18.01 25.63 23.17
N ALA A 194 -17.94 25.87 24.48
CA ALA A 194 -16.75 25.58 25.26
C ALA A 194 -16.43 24.07 25.29
N ASP A 195 -17.45 23.22 25.44
CA ASP A 195 -17.31 21.76 25.42
C ASP A 195 -16.84 21.26 24.04
N GLN A 196 -17.30 21.89 22.95
CA GLN A 196 -16.85 21.59 21.60
C GLN A 196 -15.39 22.01 21.35
N ASP A 197 -14.99 23.19 21.80
CA ASP A 197 -13.59 23.62 21.69
C ASP A 197 -12.65 22.66 22.42
N GLU A 198 -13.04 22.18 23.61
CA GLU A 198 -12.27 21.16 24.33
C GLU A 198 -12.20 19.83 23.55
N ALA A 199 -13.31 19.42 22.92
CA ALA A 199 -13.34 18.24 22.06
C ALA A 199 -12.43 18.38 20.83
N LEU A 200 -12.39 19.57 20.21
CA LEU A 200 -11.52 19.87 19.07
C LEU A 200 -10.04 19.89 19.46
N ASP A 201 -9.69 20.40 20.63
CA ASP A 201 -8.32 20.36 21.14
C ASP A 201 -7.85 18.91 21.36
N ARG A 202 -8.72 18.06 21.91
CA ARG A 202 -8.44 16.62 22.06
C ARG A 202 -8.27 15.93 20.70
N LEU A 203 -9.09 16.28 19.72
CA LEU A 203 -8.96 15.79 18.33
C LEU A 203 -7.66 16.28 17.68
N GLY A 204 -7.27 17.53 17.89
CA GLY A 204 -6.02 18.07 17.38
C GLY A 204 -4.81 17.32 17.94
N GLN A 205 -4.85 16.96 19.22
CA GLN A 205 -3.80 16.14 19.84
C GLN A 205 -3.77 14.70 19.30
N SER A 206 -4.93 14.07 19.04
CA SER A 206 -4.96 12.72 18.47
C SER A 206 -4.45 12.70 17.03
N ILE A 207 -4.85 13.67 16.20
CA ILE A 207 -4.36 13.83 14.83
C ILE A 207 -2.85 14.09 14.82
N SER A 208 -2.34 14.91 15.75
CA SER A 208 -0.89 15.14 15.85
C SER A 208 -0.13 13.86 16.18
N ARG A 209 -0.65 13.01 17.09
CA ARG A 209 -0.06 11.70 17.39
C ARG A 209 -0.15 10.74 16.20
N GLN A 210 -1.28 10.72 15.51
CA GLN A 210 -1.47 9.90 14.32
C GLN A 210 -0.49 10.28 13.22
N ARG A 211 -0.24 11.58 13.00
CA ARG A 211 0.78 12.06 12.07
C ARG A 211 2.19 11.62 12.47
N GLU A 212 2.54 11.72 13.74
CA GLU A 212 3.84 11.25 14.24
C GLU A 212 4.03 9.75 13.99
N LEU A 213 3.00 8.94 14.26
CA LEU A 213 3.00 7.51 13.94
C LEU A 213 3.12 7.26 12.44
N SER A 214 2.45 8.05 11.60
CA SER A 214 2.54 7.92 10.14
C SER A 214 3.95 8.18 9.61
N ILE A 215 4.67 9.15 10.20
CA ILE A 215 6.07 9.43 9.84
C ILE A 215 6.96 8.26 10.26
N GLN A 216 6.81 7.76 11.49
CA GLN A 216 7.57 6.60 11.96
C GLN A 216 7.32 5.34 11.13
N ILE A 217 6.08 5.10 10.70
CA ILE A 217 5.75 4.01 9.78
C ILE A 217 6.46 4.21 8.43
N GLY A 218 6.52 5.45 7.93
CA GLY A 218 7.27 5.78 6.72
C GLY A 218 8.77 5.45 6.85
N ASP A 219 9.40 5.88 7.94
CA ASP A 219 10.81 5.62 8.21
C ASP A 219 11.10 4.11 8.34
N GLU A 220 10.23 3.35 9.04
CA GLU A 220 10.35 1.90 9.18
C GLU A 220 10.13 1.17 7.84
N LEU A 221 9.22 1.65 6.99
CA LEU A 221 9.03 1.11 5.65
C LEU A 221 10.28 1.32 4.78
N ASP A 222 10.93 2.48 4.87
CA ASP A 222 12.19 2.74 4.18
C ASP A 222 13.31 1.81 4.70
N GLU A 223 13.39 1.59 6.01
CA GLU A 223 14.32 0.62 6.60
C GLU A 223 14.03 -0.82 6.14
N HIS A 224 12.75 -1.20 6.07
CA HIS A 224 12.31 -2.50 5.56
C HIS A 224 12.66 -2.67 4.07
N VAL A 225 12.58 -1.62 3.24
CA VAL A 225 13.02 -1.68 1.84
C VAL A 225 14.52 -1.96 1.75
N GLN A 226 15.33 -1.34 2.62
CA GLN A 226 16.75 -1.62 2.69
C GLN A 226 17.01 -3.07 3.16
N MET A 227 16.28 -3.57 4.15
CA MET A 227 16.38 -4.95 4.60
C MET A 227 15.99 -5.96 3.51
N LEU A 228 14.97 -5.65 2.70
CA LEU A 228 14.53 -6.49 1.59
C LEU A 228 15.61 -6.62 0.50
N ASP A 229 16.34 -5.56 0.19
CA ASP A 229 17.49 -5.60 -0.74
C ASP A 229 18.60 -6.54 -0.21
N ASP A 230 18.88 -6.50 1.10
CA ASP A 230 19.85 -7.41 1.72
C ASP A 230 19.37 -8.88 1.76
N VAL A 231 18.07 -9.10 1.93
CA VAL A 231 17.45 -10.42 1.80
C VAL A 231 17.58 -10.92 0.37
N ASP A 232 17.30 -10.10 -0.64
CA ASP A 232 17.41 -10.46 -2.06
C ASP A 232 18.84 -10.88 -2.43
N ARG A 233 19.83 -10.08 -2.02
CA ARG A 233 21.26 -10.43 -2.16
C ARG A 233 21.64 -11.73 -1.45
N THR A 234 20.95 -12.06 -0.36
CA THR A 234 21.19 -13.30 0.38
C THR A 234 20.55 -14.48 -0.34
N VAL A 235 19.35 -14.32 -0.89
CA VAL A 235 18.68 -15.30 -1.75
C VAL A 235 19.54 -15.61 -2.98
N ASP A 236 20.07 -14.61 -3.67
CA ASP A 236 20.97 -14.79 -4.84
C ASP A 236 22.22 -15.62 -4.49
N ARG A 237 22.80 -15.37 -3.33
CA ARG A 237 23.95 -16.14 -2.81
C ARG A 237 23.55 -17.58 -2.50
N HIS A 238 22.38 -17.81 -1.93
CA HIS A 238 21.87 -19.16 -1.68
C HIS A 238 21.55 -19.90 -2.97
N GLN A 239 20.93 -19.24 -3.95
CA GLN A 239 20.66 -19.80 -5.27
C GLN A 239 21.96 -20.21 -5.98
N SER A 240 22.96 -19.33 -6.00
CA SER A 240 24.29 -19.64 -6.55
C SER A 240 24.97 -20.84 -5.87
N ARG A 241 24.79 -21.00 -4.55
CA ARG A 241 25.31 -22.16 -3.80
C ARG A 241 24.54 -23.43 -4.14
N LEU A 242 23.22 -23.36 -4.25
CA LEU A 242 22.38 -24.48 -4.65
C LEU A 242 22.69 -24.94 -6.08
N ASP A 243 22.91 -24.02 -7.02
CA ASP A 243 23.28 -24.37 -8.39
C ASP A 243 24.64 -25.07 -8.47
N LYS A 244 25.63 -24.60 -7.70
CA LYS A 244 26.93 -25.29 -7.55
C LYS A 244 26.76 -26.67 -6.93
N ALA A 245 25.97 -26.78 -5.87
CA ALA A 245 25.69 -28.06 -5.22
C ALA A 245 25.00 -29.04 -6.19
N ARG A 246 24.02 -28.57 -6.96
CA ARG A 246 23.32 -29.36 -7.98
C ARG A 246 24.26 -29.83 -9.09
N LYS A 247 25.16 -28.97 -9.56
CA LYS A 247 26.18 -29.32 -10.57
C LYS A 247 27.17 -30.36 -10.03
N ASN A 248 27.61 -30.21 -8.79
CA ASN A 248 28.48 -31.17 -8.13
C ASN A 248 27.76 -32.51 -7.94
N LEU A 249 26.49 -32.51 -7.52
CA LEU A 249 25.70 -33.72 -7.39
C LEU A 249 25.53 -34.43 -8.75
N GLY A 250 25.26 -33.68 -9.82
CA GLY A 250 25.17 -34.23 -11.18
C GLY A 250 26.48 -34.84 -11.67
N THR A 251 27.62 -34.20 -11.40
CA THR A 251 28.94 -34.76 -11.76
C THR A 251 29.32 -35.97 -10.93
N VAL A 252 28.98 -35.99 -9.64
CA VAL A 252 29.16 -37.16 -8.77
C VAL A 252 28.28 -38.32 -9.23
N ALA A 253 27.00 -38.07 -9.53
CA ALA A 253 26.10 -39.10 -10.05
C ALA A 253 26.61 -39.68 -11.38
N ARG A 254 27.14 -38.84 -12.27
CA ARG A 254 27.73 -39.30 -13.55
C ARG A 254 28.99 -40.14 -13.33
N LYS A 255 29.94 -39.66 -12.50
CA LYS A 255 31.15 -40.42 -12.16
C LYS A 255 30.83 -41.72 -11.44
N ALA A 256 29.84 -41.73 -10.55
CA ALA A 256 29.38 -42.94 -9.88
C ALA A 256 28.86 -43.95 -10.91
N LYS A 257 28.00 -43.52 -11.85
CA LYS A 257 27.49 -44.39 -12.92
C LYS A 257 28.62 -45.01 -13.77
N ASP A 258 29.58 -44.20 -14.19
CA ASP A 258 30.66 -44.66 -15.07
C ASP A 258 31.63 -45.61 -14.35
N ASN A 259 31.94 -45.35 -13.07
CA ASN A 259 32.86 -46.16 -12.28
C ASN A 259 32.19 -47.38 -11.61
N MET A 260 30.86 -47.36 -11.45
CA MET A 260 30.11 -48.43 -10.80
C MET A 260 30.20 -49.73 -11.60
N GLN A 261 30.17 -49.68 -12.94
CA GLN A 261 30.33 -50.88 -13.77
C GLN A 261 31.73 -51.50 -13.61
N MET A 262 32.79 -50.69 -13.64
CA MET A 262 34.16 -51.15 -13.41
C MET A 262 34.35 -51.72 -11.99
N THR A 263 33.77 -51.06 -10.99
CA THR A 263 33.83 -51.50 -9.59
C THR A 263 33.13 -52.84 -9.40
N VAL A 264 31.96 -53.04 -10.01
CA VAL A 264 31.23 -54.31 -9.98
C VAL A 264 32.04 -55.43 -10.62
N ILE A 265 32.67 -55.18 -11.78
CA ILE A 265 33.54 -56.17 -12.44
C ILE A 265 34.72 -56.56 -11.53
N LEU A 266 35.39 -55.58 -10.92
CA LEU A 266 36.52 -55.83 -10.02
C LEU A 266 36.09 -56.68 -8.80
N ILE A 267 34.96 -56.35 -8.18
CA ILE A 267 34.41 -57.11 -7.05
C ILE A 267 34.11 -58.55 -7.46
N LEU A 268 33.50 -58.74 -8.65
CA LEU A 268 33.18 -60.08 -9.15
C LEU A 268 34.45 -60.93 -9.36
N ILE A 269 35.53 -60.33 -9.86
CA ILE A 269 36.84 -60.98 -10.01
C ILE A 269 37.41 -61.39 -8.64
N ILE A 270 37.35 -60.51 -7.64
CA ILE A 270 37.84 -60.82 -6.29
C ILE A 270 37.06 -62.00 -5.70
N ILE A 271 35.73 -62.02 -5.85
CA ILE A 271 34.89 -63.12 -5.39
C ILE A 271 35.27 -64.43 -6.09
N LEU A 272 35.48 -64.40 -7.41
CA LEU A 272 35.90 -65.57 -8.19
C LEU A 272 37.24 -66.14 -7.68
N VAL A 273 38.23 -65.28 -7.45
CA VAL A 273 39.55 -65.68 -6.93
C VAL A 273 39.42 -66.31 -5.55
N LEU A 274 38.61 -65.71 -4.67
CA LEU A 274 38.33 -66.25 -3.33
C LEU A 274 37.69 -67.65 -3.41
N LEU A 275 36.72 -67.83 -4.30
CA LEU A 275 36.06 -69.12 -4.54
C LEU A 275 37.06 -70.18 -5.02
N ILE A 276 37.98 -69.82 -5.92
CA ILE A 276 39.04 -70.73 -6.38
C ILE A 276 39.95 -71.13 -5.22
N ILE A 277 40.34 -70.19 -4.35
CA ILE A 277 41.20 -70.49 -3.19
C ILE A 277 40.49 -71.42 -2.19
N ILE A 278 39.18 -71.25 -1.99
CA ILE A 278 38.40 -72.08 -1.07
C ILE A 278 38.10 -73.47 -1.66
N LEU A 279 37.84 -73.55 -2.96
CA LEU A 279 37.48 -74.81 -3.64
C LEU A 279 38.69 -75.70 -3.93
N LYS A 280 39.88 -75.11 -4.08
CA LYS A 280 41.13 -75.81 -4.36
C LYS A 280 41.81 -76.28 -3.08
#